data_AF-A0A7C3ALC7-F1
#
_entry.id   AF-A0A7C3ALC7-F1
#
_cell.length_a   1.000
_cell.length_b   1.000
_cell.length_c   1.000
_cell.angle_alpha   90.00
_cell.angle_beta   90.00
_cell.angle_gamma   90.00
#
_symmetry.space_group_name_H-M   'P 1'
#
loop_
_entity.id
_entity.type
_entity.pdbx_description
1 polymer ?
#
loop_
_entity_poly.entity_id
_entity_poly.type
_entity_poly.pdbx_seq_one_letter_code
_entity_poly.pdbx_strand_id
1 'polypeptide(L)'
;MSKLARLIGKPKLVKIGDVELELYPLKVKDMDLIADLANDEKRSQALKEMIKRTLKNSVPDATDEEINNISLEYFEDLLVAVMEVNGLGKAEELRKKLKEMKAAKPLD
;
A
#
# COMPACT_ATOMS: atom_id res chain seq x y z
N MET A 1 27.79 -8.84 6.97
CA MET A 1 26.58 -8.68 6.13
C MET A 1 26.96 -8.82 4.66
N SER A 2 26.09 -9.41 3.84
CA SER A 2 26.32 -9.50 2.39
C SER A 2 26.09 -8.16 1.68
N LYS A 3 26.63 -7.99 0.47
CA LYS A 3 26.33 -6.81 -0.36
C LYS A 3 24.82 -6.67 -0.63
N LEU A 4 24.10 -7.80 -0.76
CA LEU A 4 22.66 -7.84 -0.97
C LEU A 4 21.85 -7.37 0.25
N ALA A 5 22.39 -7.50 1.47
CA ALA A 5 21.71 -7.00 2.67
C ALA A 5 21.44 -5.49 2.61
N ARG A 6 22.24 -4.72 1.85
CA ARG A 6 22.04 -3.29 1.62
C ARG A 6 20.83 -2.97 0.72
N LEU A 7 20.34 -3.96 -0.02
CA LEU A 7 19.19 -3.85 -0.92
C LEU A 7 17.88 -4.31 -0.26
N ILE A 8 17.93 -4.77 0.99
CA ILE A 8 16.73 -5.09 1.75
C ILE A 8 16.02 -3.78 2.05
N GLY A 9 14.79 -3.66 1.55
CA GLY A 9 13.96 -2.49 1.76
C GLY A 9 13.68 -2.25 3.24
N LYS A 10 13.71 -0.99 3.66
CA LYS A 10 13.49 -0.60 5.05
C LYS A 10 12.00 -0.44 5.31
N PRO A 11 11.51 -0.79 6.51
CA PRO A 11 10.15 -0.51 6.88
C PRO A 11 9.88 0.99 6.99
N LYS A 12 8.60 1.35 6.92
CA LYS A 12 8.09 2.72 7.17
C LYS A 12 6.97 2.67 8.19
N LEU A 13 7.08 3.49 9.23
CA LEU A 13 5.99 3.77 10.15
C LEU A 13 4.96 4.68 9.46
N VAL A 14 3.70 4.27 9.50
CA VAL A 14 2.56 5.01 8.95
C VAL A 14 1.40 4.98 9.93
N LYS A 15 0.61 6.05 9.96
CA LYS A 15 -0.61 6.12 10.76
C LYS A 15 -1.82 5.96 9.83
N ILE A 16 -2.69 5.00 10.14
CA ILE A 16 -3.92 4.73 9.39
C ILE A 16 -5.07 4.68 10.39
N GLY A 17 -5.98 5.66 10.31
CA GLY A 17 -6.93 5.93 11.39
C GLY A 17 -6.18 6.19 12.70
N ASP A 18 -6.51 5.42 13.75
CA ASP A 18 -5.89 5.51 15.07
C ASP A 18 -4.76 4.50 15.31
N VAL A 19 -4.41 3.70 14.29
CA VAL A 19 -3.39 2.65 14.40
C VAL A 19 -2.08 3.10 13.74
N GLU A 20 -0.96 2.90 14.43
CA GLU A 20 0.38 3.00 13.84
C GLU A 20 0.83 1.62 13.35
N LEU A 21 1.21 1.54 12.07
CA LEU A 21 1.68 0.33 11.41
C LEU A 21 3.11 0.52 10.92
N GLU A 22 3.96 -0.47 11.18
CA GLU A 22 5.28 -0.56 10.56
C GLU A 22 5.17 -1.38 9.27
N LEU A 23 5.07 -0.72 8.12
CA LEU A 23 4.93 -1.40 6.83
C LEU A 23 6.29 -1.81 6.27
N TYR A 24 6.37 -3.05 5.81
CA TYR A 24 7.53 -3.63 5.14
C TYR A 24 7.29 -3.69 3.62
N PRO A 25 8.28 -3.31 2.80
CA PRO A 25 8.15 -3.38 1.36
C PRO A 25 7.99 -4.82 0.86
N LEU A 26 7.33 -4.95 -0.28
CA LEU A 26 7.26 -6.19 -1.05
C LEU A 26 8.65 -6.65 -1.48
N LYS A 27 8.78 -7.95 -1.73
CA LYS A 27 10.04 -8.60 -2.07
C LYS A 27 10.06 -8.95 -3.55
N VAL A 28 11.23 -9.32 -4.07
CA VAL A 28 11.39 -9.74 -5.49
C VAL A 28 10.44 -10.88 -5.88
N LYS A 29 10.06 -11.75 -4.93
CA LYS A 29 9.06 -12.81 -5.15
C LYS A 29 7.65 -12.30 -5.49
N ASP A 30 7.35 -11.04 -5.18
CA ASP A 30 6.04 -10.39 -5.37
C ASP A 30 6.03 -9.50 -6.63
N MET A 31 7.02 -9.65 -7.52
CA MET A 31 7.17 -8.84 -8.74
C MET A 31 6.05 -9.08 -9.76
N ASP A 32 5.33 -10.19 -9.66
CA ASP A 32 4.12 -10.48 -10.45
C ASP A 32 3.09 -9.34 -10.36
N LEU A 33 2.97 -8.73 -9.18
CA LEU A 33 2.04 -7.62 -8.94
C LEU A 33 2.40 -6.36 -9.73
N ILE A 34 3.68 -6.11 -9.98
CA ILE A 34 4.12 -4.93 -10.74
C ILE A 34 3.70 -5.04 -12.21
N ALA A 35 3.77 -6.25 -12.78
CA ALA A 35 3.30 -6.49 -14.13
C ALA A 35 1.77 -6.31 -14.24
N ASP A 36 1.02 -6.84 -13.28
CA ASP A 36 -0.45 -6.71 -13.27
C ASP A 36 -0.92 -5.27 -13.00
N LEU A 37 -0.15 -4.45 -12.26
CA LEU A 37 -0.44 -3.02 -12.06
C LEU A 37 -0.36 -2.19 -13.36
N ALA A 38 0.44 -2.64 -14.33
CA ALA A 38 0.56 -2.00 -15.64
C ALA A 38 -0.57 -2.40 -16.60
N ASN A 39 -1.37 -3.42 -16.26
CA ASN A 39 -2.50 -3.87 -17.04
C ASN A 39 -3.81 -3.27 -16.48
N ASP A 40 -4.48 -2.41 -17.24
CA ASP A 40 -5.67 -1.70 -16.77
C ASP A 40 -6.82 -2.64 -16.34
N GLU A 41 -7.01 -3.79 -17.00
CA GLU A 41 -8.06 -4.75 -16.65
C GLU A 41 -7.79 -5.43 -15.29
N LYS A 42 -6.51 -5.62 -14.96
CA LYS A 42 -6.10 -6.28 -13.71
C LYS A 42 -5.72 -5.31 -12.61
N ARG A 43 -5.58 -4.03 -12.93
CA ARG A 43 -5.02 -3.01 -12.04
C ARG A 43 -5.74 -2.94 -10.70
N SER A 44 -7.08 -2.97 -10.69
CA SER A 44 -7.85 -2.93 -9.43
C SER A 44 -7.53 -4.12 -8.53
N GLN A 45 -7.49 -5.33 -9.11
CA GLN A 45 -7.14 -6.55 -8.38
C GLN A 45 -5.69 -6.52 -7.90
N ALA A 46 -4.77 -6.01 -8.72
CA ALA A 46 -3.36 -5.88 -8.38
C ALA A 46 -3.14 -4.89 -7.22
N LEU A 47 -3.88 -3.78 -7.17
CA LEU A 47 -3.85 -2.83 -6.05
C LEU A 47 -4.32 -3.49 -4.75
N LYS A 48 -5.43 -4.22 -4.79
CA LYS A 48 -5.94 -4.96 -3.61
C LYS A 48 -4.92 -5.99 -3.12
N GLU A 49 -4.35 -6.76 -4.04
CA GLU A 49 -3.38 -7.80 -3.69
C GLU A 49 -2.06 -7.20 -3.17
N MET A 50 -1.63 -6.06 -3.71
CA MET A 50 -0.47 -5.32 -3.21
C MET A 50 -0.65 -4.88 -1.75
N ILE A 51 -1.83 -4.35 -1.40
CA ILE A 51 -2.17 -4.00 -0.02
C ILE A 51 -2.17 -5.25 0.86
N LYS A 52 -2.85 -6.31 0.43
CA LYS A 52 -2.96 -7.57 1.18
C LYS A 52 -1.59 -8.19 1.48
N ARG A 53 -0.73 -8.32 0.47
CA ARG A 53 0.62 -8.91 0.65
C ARG A 53 1.52 -8.01 1.50
N THR A 54 1.41 -6.70 1.37
CA THR A 54 2.15 -5.76 2.21
C THR A 54 1.72 -5.89 3.68
N LEU A 55 0.42 -5.91 3.96
CA LEU A 55 -0.10 -6.09 5.31
C LEU A 55 0.29 -7.44 5.92
N LYS A 56 0.17 -8.55 5.19
CA LYS A 56 0.62 -9.88 5.67
C LYS A 56 2.11 -9.92 6.03
N ASN A 57 2.94 -9.21 5.25
CA ASN A 57 4.37 -9.14 5.54
C ASN A 57 4.69 -8.25 6.75
N SER A 58 3.80 -7.32 7.09
CA SER A 58 4.01 -6.27 8.09
C SER A 58 3.34 -6.58 9.43
N VAL A 59 2.23 -7.30 9.40
CA VAL A 59 1.41 -7.69 10.55
C VAL A 59 1.22 -9.20 10.48
N PRO A 60 2.21 -10.00 10.95
CA PRO A 60 2.25 -11.44 10.73
C PRO A 60 1.17 -12.22 11.50
N ASP A 61 0.56 -11.60 12.50
CA ASP A 61 -0.56 -12.10 13.28
C ASP A 61 -1.93 -11.77 12.67
N ALA A 62 -1.99 -10.88 11.66
CA ALA A 62 -3.24 -10.58 10.96
C ALA A 62 -3.71 -11.75 10.10
N THR A 63 -4.98 -12.11 10.26
CA THR A 63 -5.66 -13.12 9.47
C THR A 63 -6.10 -12.55 8.11
N ASP A 64 -6.31 -13.45 7.13
CA ASP A 64 -6.89 -13.06 5.85
C ASP A 64 -8.28 -12.42 6.00
N GLU A 65 -9.05 -12.87 6.99
CA GLU A 65 -10.38 -12.33 7.29
C GLU A 65 -10.29 -10.88 7.78
N GLU A 66 -9.41 -10.59 8.74
CA GLU A 66 -9.19 -9.23 9.23
C GLU A 66 -8.78 -8.27 8.10
N ILE A 67 -7.83 -8.69 7.24
CA ILE A 67 -7.37 -7.87 6.12
C ILE A 67 -8.50 -7.60 5.10
N ASN A 68 -9.32 -8.61 4.81
CA ASN A 68 -10.43 -8.47 3.86
C ASN A 68 -11.58 -7.63 4.40
N ASN A 69 -11.72 -7.55 5.72
CA ASN A 69 -12.76 -6.79 6.41
C ASN A 69 -12.34 -5.36 6.79
N ILE A 70 -11.15 -4.93 6.38
CA ILE A 70 -10.75 -3.52 6.53
C ILE A 70 -11.76 -2.63 5.80
N SER A 71 -12.28 -1.64 6.53
CA SER A 71 -13.23 -0.66 6.00
C SER A 71 -12.63 0.10 4.82
N LEU A 72 -13.45 0.32 3.78
CA LEU A 72 -13.04 1.06 2.57
C LEU A 72 -12.61 2.49 2.85
N GLU A 73 -13.00 3.06 4.00
CA GLU A 73 -12.55 4.40 4.41
C GLU A 73 -11.02 4.51 4.54
N TYR A 74 -10.35 3.40 4.91
CA TYR A 74 -8.89 3.34 5.06
C TYR A 74 -8.18 2.94 3.77
N PHE A 75 -8.91 2.58 2.72
CA PHE A 75 -8.33 2.04 1.48
C PHE A 75 -7.36 3.03 0.84
N GLU A 76 -7.72 4.30 0.81
CA GLU A 76 -6.91 5.37 0.22
C GLU A 76 -5.58 5.54 0.95
N ASP A 77 -5.63 5.64 2.28
CA ASP A 77 -4.44 5.80 3.12
C ASP A 77 -3.53 4.58 3.06
N LEU A 78 -4.12 3.38 3.08
CA LEU A 78 -3.42 2.11 2.89
C LEU A 78 -2.73 2.07 1.53
N LEU A 79 -3.45 2.37 0.46
CA LEU A 79 -2.90 2.33 -0.89
C LEU A 79 -1.70 3.26 -1.01
N VAL A 80 -1.84 4.49 -0.54
CA VAL A 80 -0.78 5.49 -0.57
C VAL A 80 0.42 5.02 0.26
N ALA A 81 0.22 4.60 1.50
CA ALA A 81 1.28 4.11 2.39
C ALA A 81 2.03 2.91 1.77
N VAL A 82 1.28 1.97 1.18
CA VAL A 82 1.82 0.79 0.50
C VAL A 82 2.62 1.18 -0.75
N MET A 83 2.14 2.15 -1.55
CA MET A 83 2.91 2.65 -2.69
C MET A 83 4.22 3.34 -2.24
N GLU A 84 4.19 4.07 -1.13
CA GLU A 84 5.37 4.76 -0.59
C GLU A 84 6.43 3.82 -0.04
N VAL A 85 6.03 2.77 0.68
CA VAL A 85 7.01 1.80 1.20
C VAL A 85 7.65 1.01 0.05
N ASN A 86 6.90 0.75 -1.03
CA ASN A 86 7.39 0.07 -2.22
C ASN A 86 8.13 0.99 -3.21
N GLY A 87 8.29 2.28 -2.90
CA GLY A 87 9.00 3.23 -3.77
C GLY A 87 8.30 3.49 -5.12
N LEU A 88 7.00 3.24 -5.21
CA LEU A 88 6.21 3.49 -6.41
C LEU A 88 5.84 4.98 -6.46
N GLY A 89 6.62 5.73 -7.25
CA GLY A 89 6.69 7.20 -7.30
C GLY A 89 5.45 7.98 -7.77
N LYS A 90 4.24 7.45 -7.58
CA LYS A 90 2.98 8.19 -7.76
C LYS A 90 2.28 8.50 -6.44
N ALA A 91 2.82 8.08 -5.28
CA ALA A 91 2.13 8.25 -4.01
C ALA A 91 1.93 9.73 -3.62
N GLU A 92 2.93 10.59 -3.83
CA GLU A 92 2.86 12.01 -3.48
C GLU A 92 1.93 12.79 -4.43
N GLU A 93 1.98 12.48 -5.73
CA GLU A 93 1.06 13.04 -6.73
C GLU A 93 -0.40 12.56 -6.52
N LEU A 94 -0.57 11.30 -6.13
CA LEU A 94 -1.86 10.71 -5.78
C LEU A 94 -2.43 11.36 -4.51
N ARG A 95 -1.64 11.49 -3.44
CA ARG A 95 -2.00 12.24 -2.22
C ARG A 95 -2.49 13.64 -2.55
N LYS A 96 -1.79 14.34 -3.43
CA LYS A 96 -2.15 15.70 -3.84
C LYS A 96 -3.50 15.73 -4.56
N LYS A 97 -3.70 14.87 -5.56
CA LYS A 97 -4.98 14.77 -6.30
C LYS A 97 -6.16 14.43 -5.40
N LEU A 98 -5.96 13.52 -4.44
CA LEU A 98 -7.00 13.10 -3.50
C LEU A 98 -7.41 14.23 -2.55
N LYS A 99 -6.45 15.00 -2.04
CA LYS A 99 -6.73 16.21 -1.23
C LYS A 99 -7.51 17.25 -2.01
N GLU A 100 -7.15 17.48 -3.27
CA GLU A 100 -7.86 18.42 -4.16
C GLU A 100 -9.31 17.97 -4.43
N MET A 101 -9.55 16.68 -4.66
CA MET A 101 -10.90 16.13 -4.86
C MET A 101 -11.79 16.22 -3.60
N LYS A 102 -11.23 16.00 -2.41
CA LYS A 102 -11.95 16.14 -1.12
C LYS A 102 -12.29 17.60 -0.83
N ALA A 103 -11.42 18.54 -1.19
CA ALA A 103 -11.68 19.97 -1.06
C ALA A 103 -12.70 20.51 -2.09
N ALA A 104 -12.81 19.87 -3.26
CA ALA A 104 -13.67 20.31 -4.36
C ALA A 104 -15.13 19.82 -4.27
N LYS A 105 -15.47 18.94 -3.32
CA LYS A 105 -16.86 18.59 -3.01
C LYS A 105 -17.32 19.32 -1.74
N PRO A 106 -17.94 20.52 -1.82
CA PRO A 106 -18.87 20.90 -0.77
C PRO A 106 -20.02 19.89 -0.81
N LEU A 107 -20.39 19.36 0.36
CA LEU A 107 -21.64 18.62 0.51
C LEU A 107 -22.78 19.61 0.22
N ASP A 108 -23.52 19.35 -0.86
CA ASP A 108 -24.94 19.70 -0.95
C ASP A 108 -25.76 18.53 -0.37
#